data_AF-G7W432-F1
#
_entry.id   AF-G7W432-F1
#
_cell.length_a   1.000
_cell.length_b   1.000
_cell.length_c   1.000
_cell.angle_alpha   90.00
_cell.angle_beta   90.00
_cell.angle_gamma   90.00
#
_symmetry.space_group_name_H-M   'P 1'
#
loop_
_entity.id
_entity.type
_entity.pdbx_description
1 polymer ?
#
loop_
_entity_poly.entity_id
_entity_poly.type
_entity_poly.pdbx_seq_one_letter_code
_entity_poly.pdbx_strand_id
1 'polypeptide(L)'
;MNQTDDMLFEQPETNDDNYVDNYQSLSAMASLTAVLKPEEEHAFMQIMFSSSATVRKDNFGLSRREVMRLLKLKPEEIEAFYQFIVRVNQSVARYFQLVYDERKDQTIVLMRVPAQQAKEMLSAESLSLLMFIFYHQDVLQNEFTLFKQLVETFGHETLDIRRKMKSNLEPLLKIGAITLFNSDTDEEAYELTAIGSRMFGNAYLKRFTEFSQSQQLHMDEVLKFFKRYNFGGGEAR
;
A
#
# COMPACT_ATOMS: atom_id res chain seq x y z
N MET A 1 -22.08 -32.59 1.46
CA MET A 1 -22.36 -31.15 1.43
C MET A 1 -21.02 -30.47 1.68
N ASN A 2 -20.44 -29.90 0.63
CA ASN A 2 -19.05 -29.47 0.59
C ASN A 2 -18.84 -28.19 1.39
N GLN A 3 -17.86 -28.25 2.30
CA GLN A 3 -17.10 -27.11 2.78
C GLN A 3 -16.26 -26.59 1.61
N THR A 4 -16.47 -25.33 1.23
CA THR A 4 -15.49 -24.58 0.44
C THR A 4 -14.49 -23.99 1.42
N ASP A 5 -13.29 -24.57 1.43
CA ASP A 5 -12.09 -23.99 2.02
C ASP A 5 -11.78 -22.68 1.30
N ASP A 6 -12.01 -21.55 1.97
CA ASP A 6 -11.42 -20.26 1.63
C ASP A 6 -9.92 -20.34 1.94
N MET A 7 -9.15 -20.84 0.98
CA MET A 7 -7.69 -20.72 0.98
C MET A 7 -7.31 -19.29 0.60
N LEU A 8 -7.42 -18.38 1.57
CA LEU A 8 -6.59 -17.17 1.58
C LEU A 8 -5.14 -17.64 1.58
N PHE A 9 -4.47 -17.52 0.43
CA PHE A 9 -3.03 -17.70 0.35
C PHE A 9 -2.35 -16.62 1.19
N GLU A 10 -2.09 -16.93 2.46
CA GLU A 10 -1.20 -16.14 3.31
C GLU A 10 0.17 -16.08 2.64
N GLN A 11 0.49 -14.94 2.03
CA GLN A 11 1.86 -14.66 1.60
C GLN A 11 2.75 -14.70 2.85
N PRO A 12 3.93 -15.34 2.79
CA PRO A 12 4.77 -15.49 3.97
C PRO A 12 5.13 -14.12 4.55
N GLU A 13 4.73 -13.89 5.81
CA GLU A 13 5.04 -12.69 6.55
C GLU A 13 6.56 -12.52 6.64
N THR A 14 7.08 -11.47 6.00
CA THR A 14 8.47 -11.06 6.22
C THR A 14 8.49 -10.14 7.43
N ASN A 15 9.02 -10.63 8.55
CA ASN A 15 9.33 -9.80 9.71
C ASN A 15 10.30 -8.69 9.28
N ASP A 16 9.80 -7.46 9.18
CA ASP A 16 10.51 -6.27 8.70
C ASP A 16 11.67 -5.82 9.62
N ASP A 17 11.86 -6.47 10.78
CA ASP A 17 12.85 -6.10 11.80
C ASP A 17 14.24 -6.73 11.58
N ASN A 18 14.41 -7.64 10.62
CA ASN A 18 15.73 -8.22 10.30
C ASN A 18 16.36 -7.58 9.06
N TYR A 19 16.71 -6.29 9.16
CA TYR A 19 17.56 -5.63 8.18
C TYR A 19 18.99 -6.21 8.24
N VAL A 20 19.29 -7.20 7.40
CA VAL A 20 20.66 -7.60 7.12
C VAL A 20 21.26 -6.59 6.15
N ASP A 21 22.15 -5.75 6.67
CA ASP A 21 22.90 -4.73 5.94
C ASP A 21 23.82 -5.38 4.88
N ASN A 22 23.29 -5.61 3.68
CA ASN A 22 24.09 -6.16 2.59
C ASN A 22 24.63 -5.03 1.69
N TYR A 23 25.88 -4.64 1.86
CA TYR A 23 26.52 -3.47 1.23
C TYR A 23 26.73 -3.54 -0.31
N GLN A 24 26.10 -4.47 -1.04
CA GLN A 24 26.34 -4.65 -2.49
C GLN A 24 25.06 -4.51 -3.33
N SER A 25 24.69 -3.27 -3.65
CA SER A 25 23.44 -2.93 -4.35
C SER A 25 23.38 -3.33 -5.82
N LEU A 26 24.51 -3.29 -6.54
CA LEU A 26 24.61 -3.74 -7.93
C LEU A 26 24.61 -5.27 -8.08
N SER A 27 25.11 -6.00 -7.07
CA SER A 27 25.11 -7.47 -7.08
C SER A 27 23.71 -8.07 -6.98
N ALA A 28 22.78 -7.38 -6.29
CA ALA A 28 21.38 -7.81 -6.17
C ALA A 28 20.60 -7.66 -7.50
N MET A 29 20.91 -6.61 -8.29
CA MET A 29 20.40 -6.47 -9.65
C MET A 29 21.04 -7.48 -10.60
N ALA A 30 22.34 -7.78 -10.44
CA ALA A 30 22.99 -8.85 -11.21
C ALA A 30 22.38 -10.24 -10.91
N SER A 31 21.97 -10.51 -9.67
CA SER A 31 21.31 -11.78 -9.30
C SER A 31 19.91 -11.97 -9.91
N LEU A 32 19.24 -10.90 -10.37
CA LEU A 32 17.98 -11.05 -11.10
C LEU A 32 18.14 -11.92 -12.35
N THR A 33 19.24 -11.71 -13.10
CA THR A 33 19.52 -12.51 -14.30
C THR A 33 19.84 -13.98 -14.00
N ALA A 34 20.19 -14.30 -12.75
CA ALA A 34 20.47 -15.66 -12.29
C ALA A 34 19.21 -16.41 -11.80
N VAL A 35 18.13 -15.68 -11.45
CA VAL A 35 16.92 -16.23 -10.81
C VAL A 35 15.68 -16.12 -11.70
N LEU A 36 15.59 -15.07 -12.52
CA LEU A 36 14.47 -14.82 -13.43
C LEU A 36 14.84 -15.19 -14.86
N LYS A 37 13.87 -15.74 -15.59
CA LYS A 37 13.96 -15.90 -17.04
C LYS A 37 13.90 -14.53 -17.74
N PRO A 38 14.40 -14.40 -18.98
CA PRO A 38 14.32 -13.14 -19.73
C PRO A 38 12.89 -12.59 -19.86
N GLU A 39 11.88 -13.47 -19.99
CA GLU A 39 10.48 -13.05 -20.01
C GLU A 39 9.99 -12.51 -18.67
N GLU A 40 10.45 -13.08 -17.56
CA GLU A 40 10.12 -12.65 -16.21
C GLU A 40 10.77 -11.31 -15.88
N GLU A 41 12.03 -11.11 -16.30
CA GLU A 41 12.71 -9.82 -16.19
C GLU A 41 11.98 -8.75 -17.01
N HIS A 42 11.61 -9.05 -18.26
CA HIS A 42 10.83 -8.14 -19.08
C HIS A 42 9.47 -7.81 -18.45
N ALA A 43 8.74 -8.82 -17.95
CA ALA A 43 7.48 -8.62 -17.26
C ALA A 43 7.64 -7.72 -16.03
N PHE A 44 8.65 -7.98 -15.20
CA PHE A 44 8.97 -7.15 -14.04
C PHE A 44 9.28 -5.71 -14.43
N MET A 45 10.07 -5.47 -15.48
CA MET A 45 10.35 -4.12 -15.99
C MET A 45 9.10 -3.39 -16.47
N GLN A 46 8.19 -4.08 -17.17
CA GLN A 46 6.91 -3.51 -17.60
C GLN A 46 6.03 -3.13 -16.41
N ILE A 47 6.01 -3.97 -15.36
CA ILE A 47 5.26 -3.68 -14.13
C ILE A 47 5.89 -2.49 -13.39
N MET A 48 7.21 -2.42 -13.26
CA MET A 48 7.89 -1.27 -12.65
C MET A 48 7.53 0.05 -13.38
N PHE A 49 7.55 0.03 -14.71
CA PHE A 49 7.18 1.19 -15.51
C PHE A 49 5.74 1.62 -15.29
N SER A 50 4.78 0.68 -15.29
CA SER A 50 3.36 0.98 -15.08
C SER A 50 3.01 1.35 -13.65
N SER A 51 3.86 0.99 -12.68
CA SER A 51 3.69 1.32 -11.25
C SER A 51 4.15 2.74 -10.92
N SER A 52 4.80 3.45 -11.86
CA SER A 52 5.25 4.82 -11.64
C SER A 52 4.10 5.82 -11.73
N ALA A 53 3.90 6.59 -10.66
CA ALA A 53 2.89 7.68 -10.57
C ALA A 53 3.04 8.76 -11.65
N THR A 54 4.24 8.93 -12.20
CA THR A 54 4.48 9.87 -13.30
C THR A 54 3.93 9.38 -14.64
N VAL A 55 3.67 8.08 -14.79
CA VAL A 55 3.29 7.45 -16.06
C VAL A 55 1.79 7.20 -16.15
N ARG A 56 1.10 6.87 -15.04
CA ARG A 56 -0.35 6.64 -15.03
C ARG A 56 -1.00 7.32 -13.83
N LYS A 57 -1.86 8.31 -14.10
CA LYS A 57 -2.60 9.07 -13.08
C LYS A 57 -3.61 8.23 -12.30
N ASP A 58 -4.28 7.28 -12.97
CA ASP A 58 -5.47 6.61 -12.43
C ASP A 58 -5.43 5.07 -12.53
N ASN A 59 -4.36 4.47 -13.06
CA ASN A 59 -4.31 3.02 -13.31
C ASN A 59 -2.90 2.45 -13.13
N PHE A 60 -2.47 2.39 -11.88
CA PHE A 60 -1.15 1.87 -11.48
C PHE A 60 -1.04 0.37 -11.75
N GLY A 61 0.11 -0.06 -12.26
CA GLY A 61 0.39 -1.47 -12.47
C GLY A 61 -0.25 -2.08 -13.73
N LEU A 62 -0.23 -3.41 -13.80
CA LEU A 62 -0.78 -4.21 -14.90
C LEU A 62 -1.78 -5.24 -14.38
N SER A 63 -2.82 -5.54 -15.16
CA SER A 63 -3.76 -6.62 -14.78
C SER A 63 -3.09 -8.00 -14.71
N ARG A 64 -3.60 -8.93 -13.89
CA ARG A 64 -3.06 -10.30 -13.84
C ARG A 64 -3.04 -10.92 -15.23
N ARG A 65 -4.11 -10.73 -16.01
CA ARG A 65 -4.21 -11.22 -17.39
C ARG A 65 -3.07 -10.68 -18.27
N GLU A 66 -2.74 -9.41 -18.13
CA GLU A 66 -1.66 -8.78 -18.89
C GLU A 66 -0.28 -9.29 -18.45
N VAL A 67 -0.05 -9.46 -17.14
CA VAL A 67 1.18 -10.06 -16.62
C VAL A 67 1.33 -11.50 -17.09
N MET A 68 0.27 -12.32 -17.01
CA MET A 68 0.28 -13.69 -17.51
C MET A 68 0.61 -13.74 -19.01
N ARG A 69 0.09 -12.81 -19.81
CA ARG A 69 0.44 -12.68 -21.23
C ARG A 69 1.92 -12.38 -21.44
N LEU A 70 2.51 -11.47 -20.64
CA LEU A 70 3.94 -11.15 -20.71
C LEU A 70 4.81 -12.35 -20.32
N LEU A 71 4.38 -13.12 -19.32
CA LEU A 71 5.01 -14.35 -18.86
C LEU A 71 4.78 -15.56 -19.79
N LYS A 72 3.99 -15.39 -20.86
CA LYS A 72 3.56 -16.46 -21.78
C LYS A 72 2.85 -17.62 -21.08
N LEU A 73 2.14 -17.33 -20.00
CA LEU A 73 1.35 -18.30 -19.23
C LEU A 73 -0.05 -18.45 -19.84
N LYS A 74 -0.61 -19.66 -19.72
CA LYS A 74 -2.02 -19.94 -20.04
C LYS A 74 -2.95 -19.54 -18.89
N PRO A 75 -4.25 -19.29 -19.15
CA PRO A 75 -5.20 -18.87 -18.12
C PRO A 75 -5.30 -19.81 -16.91
N GLU A 76 -5.08 -21.10 -17.10
CA GLU A 76 -5.10 -22.12 -16.04
C GLU A 76 -3.82 -22.14 -15.16
N GLU A 77 -2.74 -21.48 -15.59
CA GLU A 77 -1.44 -21.47 -14.90
C GLU A 77 -1.35 -20.33 -13.86
N ILE A 78 -2.42 -20.11 -13.09
CA ILE A 78 -2.51 -19.04 -12.09
C ILE A 78 -1.43 -19.20 -11.01
N GLU A 79 -1.14 -20.43 -10.60
CA GLU A 79 -0.09 -20.70 -9.61
C GLU A 79 1.28 -20.21 -10.10
N ALA A 80 1.58 -20.35 -11.39
CA ALA A 80 2.85 -19.88 -11.95
C ALA A 80 3.00 -18.36 -11.88
N PHE A 81 1.89 -17.62 -11.95
CA PHE A 81 1.86 -16.17 -11.73
C PHE A 81 2.21 -15.81 -10.27
N TYR A 82 1.63 -16.49 -9.29
CA TYR A 82 1.97 -16.26 -7.87
C TYR A 82 3.42 -16.64 -7.57
N GLN A 83 3.91 -17.75 -8.13
CA GLN A 83 5.31 -18.16 -7.99
C GLN A 83 6.29 -17.15 -8.62
N PHE A 84 5.92 -16.49 -9.72
CA PHE A 84 6.69 -15.38 -10.28
C PHE A 84 6.81 -14.23 -9.28
N ILE A 85 5.70 -13.83 -8.63
CA ILE A 85 5.71 -12.76 -7.62
C ILE A 85 6.66 -13.12 -6.47
N VAL A 86 6.57 -14.35 -5.95
CA VAL A 86 7.44 -14.83 -4.87
C VAL A 86 8.91 -14.77 -5.26
N ARG A 87 9.29 -15.27 -6.45
CA ARG A 87 10.68 -15.26 -6.93
C ARG A 87 11.22 -13.85 -7.11
N VAL A 88 10.44 -12.94 -7.68
CA VAL A 88 10.81 -11.53 -7.82
C VAL A 88 11.07 -10.95 -6.44
N ASN A 89 10.11 -11.08 -5.51
CA ASN A 89 10.26 -10.56 -4.15
C ASN A 89 11.50 -11.12 -3.43
N GLN A 90 11.77 -12.42 -3.53
CA GLN A 90 12.99 -13.00 -2.96
C GLN A 90 14.28 -12.39 -3.53
N SER A 91 14.24 -11.94 -4.78
CA SER A 91 15.40 -11.38 -5.48
C SER A 91 15.59 -9.88 -5.24
N VAL A 92 14.50 -9.11 -5.09
CA VAL A 92 14.55 -7.64 -5.02
C VAL A 92 13.98 -7.02 -3.76
N ALA A 93 13.58 -7.83 -2.77
CA ALA A 93 12.90 -7.41 -1.53
C ALA A 93 13.56 -6.23 -0.84
N ARG A 94 14.88 -6.04 -0.97
CA ARG A 94 15.58 -4.91 -0.36
C ARG A 94 15.11 -3.54 -0.87
N TYR A 95 14.76 -3.44 -2.15
CA TYR A 95 14.43 -2.17 -2.80
C TYR A 95 13.00 -2.11 -3.28
N PHE A 96 12.43 -3.26 -3.65
CA PHE A 96 11.15 -3.34 -4.29
C PHE A 96 10.30 -4.44 -3.67
N GLN A 97 9.00 -4.25 -3.73
CA GLN A 97 8.03 -5.29 -3.42
C GLN A 97 7.03 -5.36 -4.56
N LEU A 98 7.02 -6.48 -5.26
CA LEU A 98 6.00 -6.83 -6.23
C LEU A 98 4.77 -7.38 -5.52
N VAL A 99 3.62 -6.80 -5.80
CA VAL A 99 2.35 -7.10 -5.13
C VAL A 99 1.28 -7.32 -6.18
N TYR A 100 0.40 -8.28 -5.95
CA TYR A 100 -0.88 -8.39 -6.64
C TYR A 100 -2.00 -7.93 -5.72
N ASP A 101 -2.73 -6.91 -6.17
CA ASP A 101 -3.97 -6.42 -5.60
C ASP A 101 -5.13 -7.16 -6.26
N GLU A 102 -5.70 -8.14 -5.54
CA GLU A 102 -6.82 -8.94 -6.02
C GLU A 102 -8.11 -8.12 -6.14
N ARG A 103 -8.29 -7.09 -5.30
CA ARG A 103 -9.50 -6.24 -5.32
C ARG A 103 -9.60 -5.46 -6.62
N LYS A 104 -8.46 -4.98 -7.12
CA LYS A 104 -8.39 -4.16 -8.35
C LYS A 104 -7.92 -4.92 -9.59
N ASP A 105 -7.58 -6.20 -9.43
CA ASP A 105 -6.84 -6.97 -10.44
C ASP A 105 -5.62 -6.17 -10.96
N GLN A 106 -4.73 -5.76 -10.06
CA GLN A 106 -3.55 -4.95 -10.41
C GLN A 106 -2.27 -5.54 -9.80
N THR A 107 -1.26 -5.73 -10.63
CA THR A 107 0.08 -6.12 -10.22
C THR A 107 0.97 -4.87 -10.22
N ILE A 108 1.54 -4.51 -9.07
CA ILE A 108 2.22 -3.24 -8.82
C ILE A 108 3.57 -3.51 -8.15
N VAL A 109 4.58 -2.72 -8.49
CA VAL A 109 5.86 -2.66 -7.76
C VAL A 109 5.87 -1.45 -6.84
N LEU A 110 6.04 -1.73 -5.55
CA LEU A 110 6.28 -0.73 -4.51
C LEU A 110 7.77 -0.53 -4.34
N MET A 111 8.22 0.72 -4.19
CA MET A 111 9.58 1.02 -3.76
C MET A 111 9.65 1.04 -2.23
N ARG A 112 10.61 0.32 -1.65
CA ARG A 112 10.93 0.47 -0.23
C ARG A 112 11.69 1.77 -0.04
N VAL A 113 11.07 2.73 0.62
CA VAL A 113 11.67 4.02 0.97
C VAL A 113 12.02 4.01 2.46
N PRO A 114 13.25 4.39 2.86
CA PRO A 114 13.59 4.54 4.26
C PRO A 114 12.61 5.48 4.97
N ALA A 115 12.20 5.13 6.20
CA ALA A 115 11.19 5.90 6.96
C ALA A 115 11.52 7.40 7.08
N GLN A 116 12.81 7.77 7.10
CA GLN A 116 13.23 9.16 7.14
C GLN A 116 12.91 9.93 5.85
N GLN A 117 13.10 9.32 4.68
CA GLN A 117 12.71 9.92 3.40
C GLN A 117 11.18 9.93 3.23
N ALA A 118 10.49 8.88 3.68
CA ALA A 118 9.03 8.84 3.65
C ALA A 118 8.38 9.97 4.48
N LYS A 119 8.98 10.33 5.62
CA LYS A 119 8.53 11.45 6.48
C LYS A 119 8.61 12.82 5.80
N GLU A 120 9.48 13.01 4.83
CA GLU A 120 9.57 14.26 4.07
C GLU A 120 8.51 14.36 2.97
N MET A 121 7.90 13.23 2.57
CA MET A 121 6.93 13.20 1.46
C MET A 121 5.48 13.45 1.89
N LEU A 122 5.12 13.16 3.15
CA LEU A 122 3.74 13.29 3.66
C LEU A 122 3.70 14.04 4.99
N SER A 123 2.76 14.98 5.11
CA SER A 123 2.47 15.67 6.39
C SER A 123 1.86 14.70 7.41
N ALA A 124 1.94 15.07 8.69
CA ALA A 124 1.27 14.31 9.76
C ALA A 124 -0.25 14.25 9.54
N GLU A 125 -0.84 15.32 8.99
CA GLU A 125 -2.24 15.39 8.62
C GLU A 125 -2.60 14.44 7.47
N SER A 126 -1.82 14.41 6.38
CA SER A 126 -2.02 13.44 5.29
C SER A 126 -1.93 12.00 5.80
N LEU A 127 -0.92 11.71 6.62
CA LEU A 127 -0.76 10.39 7.22
C LEU A 127 -1.93 10.00 8.14
N SER A 128 -2.48 10.97 8.90
CA SER A 128 -3.65 10.75 9.75
C SER A 128 -4.91 10.44 8.95
N LEU A 129 -5.11 11.11 7.82
CA LEU A 129 -6.19 10.79 6.90
C LEU A 129 -6.02 9.38 6.31
N LEU A 130 -4.80 9.02 5.89
CA LEU A 130 -4.52 7.68 5.37
C LEU A 130 -4.79 6.59 6.41
N MET A 131 -4.37 6.78 7.66
CA MET A 131 -4.64 5.80 8.72
C MET A 131 -6.12 5.61 9.02
N PHE A 132 -6.90 6.68 8.94
CA PHE A 132 -8.33 6.57 9.13
C PHE A 132 -9.01 5.85 7.99
N ILE A 133 -8.65 6.18 6.74
CA ILE A 133 -9.14 5.46 5.56
C ILE A 133 -8.75 3.97 5.67
N PHE A 134 -7.51 3.68 6.07
CA PHE A 134 -7.05 2.31 6.34
C PHE A 134 -7.93 1.60 7.37
N TYR A 135 -8.17 2.21 8.53
CA TYR A 135 -9.01 1.60 9.55
C TYR A 135 -10.45 1.41 9.08
N HIS A 136 -11.02 2.41 8.42
CA HIS A 136 -12.37 2.33 7.90
C HIS A 136 -12.53 1.20 6.88
N GLN A 137 -11.53 0.96 6.03
CA GLN A 137 -11.67 0.01 4.93
C GLN A 137 -11.06 -1.36 5.21
N ASP A 138 -9.82 -1.44 5.71
CA ASP A 138 -9.13 -2.71 5.95
C ASP A 138 -9.41 -3.30 7.33
N VAL A 139 -9.76 -2.47 8.34
CA VAL A 139 -10.11 -2.98 9.68
C VAL A 139 -11.62 -3.17 9.83
N LEU A 140 -12.41 -2.16 9.48
CA LEU A 140 -13.87 -2.22 9.56
C LEU A 140 -14.54 -2.84 8.32
N GLN A 141 -13.76 -3.21 7.29
CA GLN A 141 -14.25 -3.88 6.08
C GLN A 141 -15.28 -3.06 5.29
N ASN A 142 -15.21 -1.72 5.35
CA ASN A 142 -16.00 -0.86 4.46
C ASN A 142 -15.35 -0.78 3.08
N GLU A 143 -16.16 -0.67 2.03
CA GLU A 143 -15.68 -0.62 0.64
C GLU A 143 -14.95 0.70 0.33
N PHE A 144 -15.45 1.82 0.85
CA PHE A 144 -14.89 3.15 0.63
C PHE A 144 -15.07 4.04 1.86
N THR A 145 -14.48 5.23 1.82
CA THR A 145 -14.66 6.27 2.84
C THR A 145 -15.15 7.55 2.18
N LEU A 146 -16.31 8.05 2.61
CA LEU A 146 -16.88 9.28 2.06
C LEU A 146 -16.07 10.49 2.51
N PHE A 147 -15.90 11.47 1.62
CA PHE A 147 -15.30 12.76 1.99
C PHE A 147 -16.08 13.43 3.12
N LYS A 148 -17.41 13.29 3.12
CA LYS A 148 -18.27 13.82 4.19
C LYS A 148 -17.93 13.21 5.55
N GLN A 149 -17.74 11.88 5.63
CA GLN A 149 -17.34 11.20 6.87
C GLN A 149 -15.98 11.69 7.36
N LEU A 150 -15.03 11.89 6.43
CA LEU A 150 -13.74 12.47 6.76
C LEU A 150 -13.92 13.88 7.35
N VAL A 151 -14.72 14.75 6.70
CA VAL A 151 -14.98 16.11 7.21
C VAL A 151 -15.67 16.10 8.58
N GLU A 152 -16.62 15.21 8.81
CA GLU A 152 -17.34 15.09 10.09
C GLU A 152 -16.44 14.56 11.22
N THR A 153 -15.56 13.61 10.91
CA THR A 153 -14.67 13.00 11.90
C THR A 153 -13.47 13.90 12.24
N PHE A 154 -12.96 14.62 11.25
CA PHE A 154 -11.74 15.43 11.35
C PHE A 154 -12.00 16.93 11.51
N GLY A 155 -13.24 17.39 11.32
CA GLY A 155 -13.57 18.80 11.26
C GLY A 155 -14.38 19.30 12.46
N HIS A 156 -13.77 20.16 13.28
CA HIS A 156 -14.52 21.04 14.18
C HIS A 156 -14.89 22.34 13.43
N GLU A 157 -16.07 22.34 12.82
CA GLU A 157 -16.91 23.52 12.50
C GLU A 157 -16.23 24.78 11.89
N THR A 158 -15.43 24.67 10.81
CA THR A 158 -15.08 25.85 9.98
C THR A 158 -15.00 25.52 8.48
N LEU A 159 -15.42 26.48 7.63
CA LEU A 159 -15.43 26.35 6.15
C LEU A 159 -14.04 26.08 5.54
N ASP A 160 -12.96 26.50 6.21
CA ASP A 160 -11.57 26.26 5.78
C ASP A 160 -11.14 24.79 5.85
N ILE A 161 -11.87 23.94 6.60
CA ILE A 161 -11.49 22.55 6.84
C ILE A 161 -11.60 21.71 5.57
N ARG A 162 -12.66 21.90 4.76
CA ARG A 162 -12.81 21.12 3.51
C ARG A 162 -11.63 21.32 2.58
N ARG A 163 -11.21 22.58 2.39
CA ARG A 163 -10.06 22.91 1.54
C ARG A 163 -8.77 22.31 2.09
N LYS A 164 -8.55 22.41 3.41
CA LYS A 164 -7.39 21.82 4.09
C LYS A 164 -7.38 20.29 4.00
N MET A 165 -8.53 19.64 4.06
CA MET A 165 -8.61 18.18 3.89
C MET A 165 -8.27 17.78 2.46
N LYS A 166 -8.85 18.45 1.45
CA LYS A 166 -8.52 18.18 0.05
C LYS A 166 -7.03 18.35 -0.23
N SER A 167 -6.39 19.39 0.29
CA SER A 167 -4.94 19.58 0.13
C SER A 167 -4.09 18.52 0.83
N ASN A 168 -4.60 17.85 1.87
CA ASN A 168 -3.90 16.74 2.53
C ASN A 168 -4.23 15.38 1.91
N LEU A 169 -5.33 15.24 1.17
CA LEU A 169 -5.66 14.06 0.38
C LEU A 169 -4.93 14.05 -0.97
N GLU A 170 -4.65 15.23 -1.55
CA GLU A 170 -3.96 15.35 -2.84
C GLU A 170 -2.58 14.64 -2.88
N PRO A 171 -1.70 14.76 -1.87
CA PRO A 171 -0.46 13.97 -1.83
C PRO A 171 -0.72 12.46 -1.83
N LEU A 172 -1.75 11.99 -1.13
CA LEU A 172 -2.09 10.56 -1.05
C LEU A 172 -2.60 10.03 -2.39
N LEU A 173 -3.42 10.81 -3.10
CA LEU A 173 -3.84 10.52 -4.47
C LEU A 173 -2.65 10.47 -5.43
N LYS A 174 -1.73 11.45 -5.31
CA LYS A 174 -0.57 11.56 -6.19
C LYS A 174 0.39 10.38 -6.05
N ILE A 175 0.58 9.86 -4.85
CA ILE A 175 1.42 8.66 -4.62
C ILE A 175 0.64 7.36 -4.85
N GLY A 176 -0.65 7.43 -5.18
CA GLY A 176 -1.51 6.28 -5.40
C GLY A 176 -1.87 5.51 -4.13
N ALA A 177 -1.70 6.07 -2.92
CA ALA A 177 -2.07 5.42 -1.67
C ALA A 177 -3.61 5.32 -1.51
N ILE A 178 -4.33 6.26 -2.12
CA ILE A 178 -5.78 6.25 -2.25
C ILE A 178 -6.16 6.61 -3.68
N THR A 179 -7.37 6.26 -4.09
CA THR A 179 -7.96 6.66 -5.37
C THR A 179 -9.38 7.17 -5.16
N LEU A 180 -9.92 7.93 -6.12
CA LEU A 180 -11.35 8.25 -6.13
C LEU A 180 -12.15 6.99 -6.40
N PHE A 181 -13.19 6.75 -5.60
CA PHE A 181 -14.14 5.67 -5.81
C PHE A 181 -15.21 6.13 -6.79
N ASN A 182 -15.37 5.40 -7.90
CA ASN A 182 -16.40 5.68 -8.88
C ASN A 182 -17.74 5.12 -8.39
N SER A 183 -18.49 5.95 -7.67
CA SER A 183 -19.88 5.66 -7.32
C SER A 183 -20.83 6.26 -8.35
N ASP A 184 -21.99 5.62 -8.54
CA ASP A 184 -23.13 6.21 -9.26
C ASP A 184 -23.77 7.39 -8.50
N THR A 185 -23.31 7.65 -7.27
CA THR A 185 -23.74 8.79 -6.44
C THR A 185 -22.81 9.99 -6.65
N ASP A 186 -23.38 11.20 -6.52
CA ASP A 186 -22.63 12.47 -6.63
C ASP A 186 -21.75 12.77 -5.38
N GLU A 187 -21.57 11.78 -4.50
CA GLU A 187 -20.77 11.92 -3.29
C GLU A 187 -19.31 11.52 -3.54
N GLU A 188 -18.39 12.43 -3.23
CA GLU A 188 -16.95 12.18 -3.33
C GLU A 188 -16.52 11.13 -2.31
N ALA A 189 -16.00 10.00 -2.79
CA ALA A 189 -15.57 8.86 -2.00
C ALA A 189 -14.13 8.47 -2.36
N TYR A 190 -13.40 7.93 -1.38
CA TYR A 190 -12.03 7.46 -1.56
C TYR A 190 -11.92 5.98 -1.23
N GLU A 191 -11.11 5.28 -2.00
CA GLU A 191 -10.78 3.87 -1.82
C GLU A 191 -9.29 3.74 -1.53
N LEU A 192 -8.95 2.90 -0.57
CA LEU A 192 -7.59 2.52 -0.23
C LEU A 192 -7.03 1.59 -1.31
N THR A 193 -5.79 1.81 -1.72
CA THR A 193 -5.10 0.93 -2.67
C THR A 193 -4.17 -0.05 -1.96
N ALA A 194 -3.70 -1.08 -2.68
CA ALA A 194 -2.59 -1.92 -2.23
C ALA A 194 -1.31 -1.13 -1.86
N ILE A 195 -1.09 0.06 -2.43
CA ILE A 195 0.01 0.94 -2.05
C ILE A 195 -0.25 1.48 -0.65
N GLY A 196 -1.43 2.07 -0.42
CA GLY A 196 -1.81 2.66 0.86
C GLY A 196 -1.86 1.67 2.01
N SER A 197 -2.41 0.46 1.79
CA SER A 197 -2.50 -0.58 2.82
C SER A 197 -1.13 -1.10 3.28
N ARG A 198 -0.11 -0.99 2.42
CA ARG A 198 1.26 -1.43 2.70
C ARG A 198 2.23 -0.30 3.05
N MET A 199 1.75 0.95 3.17
CA MET A 199 2.59 2.08 3.58
C MET A 199 3.02 1.99 5.05
N PHE A 200 2.26 1.26 5.87
CA PHE A 200 2.55 1.06 7.29
C PHE A 200 2.95 -0.40 7.55
N GLY A 201 4.02 -0.60 8.32
CA GLY A 201 4.41 -1.96 8.74
C GLY A 201 3.35 -2.60 9.66
N ASN A 202 3.23 -3.93 9.61
CA ASN A 202 2.24 -4.70 10.38
C ASN A 202 2.28 -4.39 11.89
N ALA A 203 3.48 -4.19 12.45
CA ALA A 203 3.63 -3.84 13.86
C ALA A 203 2.99 -2.48 14.22
N TYR A 204 3.07 -1.50 13.30
CA TYR A 204 2.46 -0.19 13.47
C TYR A 204 0.94 -0.27 13.33
N LEU A 205 0.45 -1.00 12.33
CA LEU A 205 -0.98 -1.23 12.10
C LEU A 205 -1.62 -1.96 13.28
N LYS A 206 -0.98 -3.00 13.82
CA LYS A 206 -1.47 -3.72 15.00
C LYS A 206 -1.64 -2.82 16.22
N ARG A 207 -0.63 -1.99 16.53
CA ARG A 207 -0.70 -1.02 17.63
C ARG A 207 -1.84 -0.01 17.43
N PHE A 208 -2.10 0.38 16.19
CA PHE A 208 -3.18 1.31 15.90
C PHE A 208 -4.55 0.68 16.09
N THR A 209 -4.74 -0.55 15.59
CA THR A 209 -6.00 -1.29 15.78
C THR A 209 -6.30 -1.52 17.26
N GLU A 210 -5.28 -1.82 18.07
CA GLU A 210 -5.41 -1.92 19.52
C GLU A 210 -5.80 -0.57 20.15
N PHE A 211 -5.17 0.53 19.70
CA PHE A 211 -5.47 1.88 20.16
C PHE A 211 -6.89 2.32 19.80
N SER A 212 -7.34 2.07 18.57
CA SER A 212 -8.65 2.46 18.04
C SER A 212 -9.83 1.69 18.64
N GLN A 213 -9.61 0.45 19.12
CA GLN A 213 -10.65 -0.26 19.87
C GLN A 213 -10.92 0.36 21.24
N SER A 214 -9.95 1.11 21.78
CA SER A 214 -10.04 1.70 23.12
C SER A 214 -10.58 3.14 23.14
N GLN A 215 -10.66 3.82 22.00
CA GLN A 215 -11.05 5.24 21.90
C GLN A 215 -11.91 5.53 20.67
N GLN A 216 -12.79 6.53 20.73
CA GLN A 216 -13.48 7.02 19.54
C GLN A 216 -12.50 7.80 18.66
N LEU A 217 -12.19 7.28 17.48
CA LEU A 217 -11.19 7.82 16.56
C LEU A 217 -11.44 9.30 16.19
N HIS A 218 -10.77 10.20 16.89
CA HIS A 218 -10.70 11.63 16.54
C HIS A 218 -9.32 12.00 15.96
N MET A 219 -9.26 13.06 15.15
CA MET A 219 -8.02 13.56 14.54
C MET A 219 -6.88 13.72 15.55
N ASP A 220 -7.18 14.33 16.69
CA ASP A 220 -6.19 14.62 17.70
C ASP A 220 -5.65 13.34 18.36
N GLU A 221 -6.46 12.29 18.45
CA GLU A 221 -6.04 10.99 18.98
C GLU A 221 -5.19 10.22 17.97
N VAL A 222 -5.58 10.24 16.69
CA VAL A 222 -4.77 9.68 15.59
C VAL A 222 -3.43 10.40 15.48
N LEU A 223 -3.43 11.74 15.56
CA LEU A 223 -2.21 12.55 15.57
C LEU A 223 -1.36 12.30 16.82
N LYS A 224 -1.97 12.11 18.01
CA LYS A 224 -1.24 11.73 19.22
C LYS A 224 -0.63 10.34 19.10
N PHE A 225 -1.35 9.37 18.53
CA PHE A 225 -0.84 8.04 18.22
C PHE A 225 0.37 8.14 17.29
N PHE A 226 0.25 8.89 16.18
CA PHE A 226 1.36 9.19 15.29
C PHE A 226 2.54 9.81 16.02
N LYS A 227 2.32 10.84 16.84
CA LYS A 227 3.40 11.46 17.61
C LYS A 227 4.06 10.48 18.58
N ARG A 228 3.30 9.57 19.17
CA ARG A 228 3.78 8.62 20.17
C ARG A 228 4.56 7.44 19.56
N TYR A 229 4.16 6.98 18.39
CA TYR A 229 4.70 5.75 17.78
C TYR A 229 5.52 5.99 16.51
N ASN A 230 5.48 7.20 15.94
CA ASN A 230 6.22 7.58 14.74
C ASN A 230 7.44 8.51 15.04
N PHE A 231 7.52 9.09 16.24
CA PHE A 231 8.80 9.60 16.79
C PHE A 231 9.59 8.39 17.27
N GLY A 232 10.77 8.19 16.70
CA GLY A 232 11.52 6.95 16.80
C GLY A 232 11.71 6.46 18.22
N GLY A 233 11.92 5.15 18.34
CA GLY A 233 12.68 4.54 19.43
C GLY A 233 14.13 5.06 19.46
N GLY A 234 14.31 6.37 19.53
CA GLY A 234 15.51 7.06 19.95
C GLY A 234 15.26 7.52 21.38
N GLU A 235 15.96 6.86 22.29
CA GLU A 235 16.03 7.06 23.72
C GLU A 235 15.86 8.52 24.17
N ALA A 236 14.90 8.74 25.08
CA ALA A 236 15.13 9.64 26.20
C ALA A 236 15.56 8.78 27.39
N ARG A 237 16.80 8.26 27.33
CA ARG A 237 17.64 7.87 28.47
C ARG A 237 19.10 8.01 28.08
#